data_AF-I5C6S6-F1
#
_entry.id   AF-I5C6S6-F1
#
_cell.length_a   1.000
_cell.length_b   1.000
_cell.length_c   1.000
_cell.angle_alpha   90.00
_cell.angle_beta   90.00
_cell.angle_gamma   90.00
#
_symmetry.space_group_name_H-M   'P 1'
#
loop_
_entity.id
_entity.type
_entity.pdbx_description
1 polymer ?
#
loop_
_entity_poly.entity_id
_entity_poly.type
_entity_poly.pdbx_seq_one_letter_code
_entity_poly.pdbx_strand_id
1 'polypeptide(L)' 'MARYYTLSVEPTLFGDAALVRQWGRIGTRGQFKINLFDNTRLAEAALLRLRKIKERRGYR' A
#
# COMPACT_ATOMS: atom_id res chain seq x y z
N MET A 1 -10.77 12.47 -14.49
CA MET A 1 -11.17 12.16 -13.10
C MET A 1 -9.96 11.63 -12.35
N ALA A 2 -9.41 12.42 -11.43
CA ALA A 2 -8.15 12.10 -10.77
C ALA A 2 -8.33 10.98 -9.72
N ARG A 3 -7.46 9.98 -9.76
CA ARG A 3 -7.42 8.86 -8.82
C ARG A 3 -6.05 8.85 -8.13
N TYR A 4 -6.02 8.34 -6.90
CA TYR A 4 -4.77 8.13 -6.17
C TYR A 4 -4.63 6.66 -5.76
N TYR A 5 -3.39 6.26 -5.55
CA TYR A 5 -3.05 4.96 -4.99
C TYR A 5 -1.78 5.10 -4.15
N THR A 6 -1.90 4.95 -2.83
CA THR A 6 -0.78 5.07 -1.88
C THR A 6 -0.44 3.70 -1.28
N LEU A 7 0.85 3.51 -1.03
CA LEU A 7 1.41 2.34 -0.37
C LEU A 7 2.36 2.82 0.73
N SER A 8 2.19 2.35 1.96
CA SER A 8 3.15 2.55 3.05
C SER A 8 3.39 1.26 3.82
N VAL A 9 4.62 1.08 4.30
CA VAL A 9 4.94 0.02 5.26
C VAL A 9 5.00 0.67 6.63
N GLU A 10 4.17 0.18 7.54
CA GLU A 10 4.09 0.65 8.91
C GLU A 10 4.50 -0.47 9.87
N PRO A 11 5.22 -0.16 10.97
CA PRO A 11 5.40 -1.12 12.04
C PRO A 11 4.05 -1.39 12.73
N THR A 12 3.85 -2.62 13.21
CA THR A 12 2.68 -2.99 14.02
C THR A 12 3.04 -2.99 15.51
N LEU A 13 2.01 -3.04 16.36
CA LEU A 13 2.17 -3.10 17.82
C LEU A 13 2.88 -4.38 18.31
N PHE A 14 2.99 -5.41 17.47
CA PHE A 14 3.53 -6.72 17.84
C PHE A 14 4.94 -6.97 17.30
N GLY A 15 5.61 -5.96 16.75
CA GLY A 15 6.95 -6.12 16.15
C GLY A 15 6.95 -6.62 14.70
N ASP A 16 5.76 -6.99 14.21
CA ASP A 16 5.52 -7.33 12.80
C ASP A 16 5.36 -6.06 11.94
N ALA A 17 5.26 -6.22 10.61
CA ALA A 17 5.07 -5.12 9.68
C ALA A 17 3.73 -5.20 8.95
N ALA A 18 3.16 -4.06 8.60
CA ALA A 18 1.93 -3.94 7.84
C ALA A 18 2.13 -3.13 6.57
N LEU A 19 1.65 -3.66 5.43
CA LEU A 19 1.49 -2.90 4.21
C LEU A 19 0.10 -2.25 4.20
N VAL A 20 0.07 -0.93 4.33
CA VAL A 20 -1.13 -0.12 4.19
C VAL A 20 -1.28 0.28 2.72
N ARG A 21 -2.46 0.06 2.18
CA ARG A 21 -2.84 0.39 0.80
C ARG A 21 -4.03 1.32 0.86
N GLN A 22 -3.98 2.46 0.19
CA GLN A 22 -5.16 3.33 0.06
C GLN A 22 -5.38 3.71 -1.40
N TRP A 23 -6.64 3.80 -1.81
CA TRP A 23 -6.99 4.18 -3.18
C TRP A 23 -8.35 4.83 -3.24
N GLY A 24 -8.54 5.68 -4.23
CA GLY A 24 -9.81 6.39 -4.36
C GLY A 24 -9.79 7.42 -5.47
N ARG A 25 -10.86 8.20 -5.51
CA ARG A 25 -10.95 9.42 -6.32
C ARG A 25 -10.47 10.58 -5.44
N ILE A 26 -9.74 11.53 -6.02
CA ILE A 26 -9.33 12.72 -5.28
C ILE A 26 -10.58 13.48 -4.84
N GLY A 27 -10.63 13.91 -3.57
CA GLY A 27 -11.79 14.58 -2.98
C GLY A 27 -12.85 13.63 -2.38
N THR A 28 -12.60 12.32 -2.30
CA THR A 28 -13.48 11.37 -1.59
C THR A 28 -12.72 10.63 -0.50
N ARG A 29 -13.46 9.96 0.40
CA ARG A 29 -12.89 9.15 1.49
C ARG A 29 -11.98 8.00 1.00
N GLY A 30 -12.18 7.54 -0.23
CA GLY A 30 -11.47 6.40 -0.79
C GLY A 30 -11.73 5.09 -0.03
N GLN A 31 -10.82 4.14 -0.21
CA GLN A 31 -10.78 2.84 0.44
C GLN A 31 -9.37 2.57 0.93
N PHE A 32 -9.25 1.71 1.95
CA PHE A 32 -7.96 1.23 2.42
C PHE A 32 -7.99 -0.27 2.67
N LYS A 33 -6.81 -0.89 2.67
CA LYS A 33 -6.59 -2.27 3.06
C LYS A 33 -5.24 -2.40 3.74
N ILE A 34 -5.22 -3.20 4.80
CA ILE A 34 -4.02 -3.54 5.55
C ILE A 34 -3.70 -5.00 5.28
N ASN A 35 -2.45 -5.27 4.94
CA ASN A 35 -1.90 -6.61 4.85
C ASN A 35 -0.82 -6.77 5.91
N LEU A 36 -0.96 -7.75 6.80
CA LEU A 36 0.02 -8.03 7.86
C LEU A 36 1.11 -8.99 7.34
N PHE A 37 2.33 -8.81 7.84
CA PHE A 37 3.52 -9.60 7.51
C PHE A 37 4.39 -9.78 8.76
N ASP A 38 4.96 -10.95 8.92
CA ASP A 38 5.81 -11.31 10.08
C ASP A 38 7.11 -10.49 10.18
N ASN A 39 7.50 -9.78 9.11
CA ASN A 39 8.64 -8.85 9.17
C ASN A 39 8.56 -7.78 8.08
N THR A 40 9.33 -6.71 8.29
CA THR A 40 9.41 -5.54 7.39
C THR A 40 9.88 -5.92 5.99
N ARG A 41 10.83 -6.85 5.83
CA ARG A 41 11.37 -7.23 4.51
C ARG A 41 10.29 -7.85 3.62
N LEU A 42 9.40 -8.67 4.19
CA LEU A 42 8.27 -9.25 3.46
C LEU A 42 7.26 -8.16 3.05
N ALA A 43 6.97 -7.21 3.94
CA ALA A 43 6.09 -6.08 3.63
C ALA A 43 6.66 -5.18 2.52
N GLU A 44 7.96 -4.88 2.56
CA GLU A 44 8.67 -4.11 1.54
C GLU A 44 8.70 -4.83 0.19
N ALA A 45 8.99 -6.13 0.17
CA ALA A 45 8.95 -6.92 -1.06
C ALA A 45 7.55 -6.92 -1.69
N ALA A 46 6.50 -7.05 -0.87
CA ALA A 46 5.11 -6.95 -1.32
C ALA A 46 4.77 -5.54 -1.83
N LEU A 47 5.25 -4.48 -1.17
CA LEU A 47 5.10 -3.10 -1.60
C LEU A 47 5.72 -2.89 -2.98
N LEU A 48 6.99 -3.29 -3.17
CA LEU A 48 7.70 -3.13 -4.44
C LEU A 48 7.00 -3.87 -5.58
N ARG A 49 6.50 -5.10 -5.31
CA ARG A 49 5.73 -5.87 -6.29
C ARG A 49 4.43 -5.13 -6.68
N LEU A 50 3.68 -4.64 -5.69
CA LEU A 50 2.44 -3.91 -5.95
C LEU A 50 2.69 -2.58 -6.67
N ARG A 51 3.73 -1.85 -6.27
CA ARG A 51 4.16 -0.60 -6.91
C ARG A 51 4.38 -0.82 -8.41
N LYS A 52 5.22 -1.80 -8.79
CA LYS A 52 5.47 -2.13 -10.21
C LYS A 52 4.19 -2.46 -10.98
N ILE A 53 3.25 -3.19 -10.37
CA ILE A 53 1.97 -3.53 -10.99
C ILE A 53 1.10 -2.27 -11.19
N LYS A 54 1.11 -1.34 -10.23
CA LYS A 54 0.30 -0.11 -10.27
C LYS A 54 0.91 0.96 -11.17
N GLU A 55 2.24 1.05 -11.24
CA GLU A 55 2.98 1.86 -12.20
C GLU A 55 2.62 1.48 -13.64
N ARG A 56 2.56 0.19 -13.96
CA ARG A 56 2.08 -0.31 -15.27
C ARG A 56 0.62 0.05 -15.57
N ARG A 57 -0.18 0.37 -14.55
CA ARG A 57 -1.56 0.83 -14.68
C ARG A 57 -1.69 2.36 -14.72
N GLY A 58 -0.57 3.08 -14.80
CA GLY A 58 -0.52 4.55 -14.89
C GLY A 58 -0.61 5.28 -13.54
N TYR A 59 -0.53 4.57 -12.41
CA TYR A 59 -0.35 5.21 -11.10
C TYR A 59 1.12 5.60 -10.93
N ARG A 60 1.38 6.68 -10.20
CA ARG A 60 2.73 7.17 -9.88
C ARG A 60 2.83 7.48 -8.40
#